data_AF-W6K3Q3-F1
#
_entry.id   AF-W6K3Q3-F1
#
_cell.length_a   1.000
_cell.length_b   1.000
_cell.length_c   1.000
_cell.angle_alpha   90.00
_cell.angle_beta   90.00
_cell.angle_gamma   90.00
#
_symmetry.space_group_name_H-M   'P 1'
#
loop_
_entity.id
_entity.type
_entity.pdbx_description
1 polymer ?
#
loop_
_entity_poly.entity_id
_entity_poly.type
_entity_poly.pdbx_seq_one_letter_code
_entity_poly.pdbx_strand_id
1 'polypeptide(L)'
;MSTSAPTRPRAPKRRSPGWVPNQHGAWAMLAAPLLVGILASRPSAVLVPLTAFWFAGYFAFFAVGLWLKSRRKARYFPPVRAYAVISAVLGVVTLVLDPGLARWAPLFLLPLGVGLVASATRTERSLVSGLATATGSCLMAVVAYDAGGGTDWSRIWIIAAVLAAYFGGTVVYVKTMIRERDSRAHYLLSVTWHALSTLAMLVVSWPLVAVFALLTARAALFPRRAMTPKTVGLIEIAATIAVALGALAA
;
A
#
# COMPACT_ATOMS: atom_id res chain seq x y z
N MET A 1 -18.15 57.36 5.59
CA MET A 1 -16.96 56.77 4.93
C MET A 1 -16.34 55.75 5.88
N SER A 2 -16.62 54.46 5.70
CA SER A 2 -15.96 53.39 6.47
C SER A 2 -14.72 52.93 5.72
N THR A 3 -13.55 53.21 6.27
CA THR A 3 -12.25 52.72 5.81
C THR A 3 -12.12 51.23 6.15
N SER A 4 -12.15 50.37 5.12
CA SER A 4 -11.83 48.95 5.25
C SER A 4 -10.32 48.79 5.48
N ALA A 5 -9.94 48.19 6.61
CA ALA A 5 -8.55 47.87 6.90
C ALA A 5 -8.02 46.79 5.91
N PRO A 6 -6.78 46.91 5.41
CA PRO A 6 -6.21 45.95 4.49
C PRO A 6 -5.94 44.61 5.19
N THR A 7 -6.51 43.53 4.67
CA THR A 7 -6.26 42.16 5.08
C THR A 7 -4.79 41.79 4.78
N ARG A 8 -3.97 41.65 5.83
CA ARG A 8 -2.57 41.20 5.69
C ARG A 8 -2.51 39.83 5.00
N PRO A 9 -1.67 39.65 3.97
CA PRO A 9 -1.53 38.36 3.31
C PRO A 9 -0.99 37.31 4.29
N ARG A 10 -1.72 36.21 4.45
CA ARG A 10 -1.30 35.06 5.26
C ARG A 10 0.05 34.55 4.75
N ALA A 11 1.07 34.58 5.61
CA ALA A 11 2.38 34.01 5.29
C ALA A 11 2.22 32.54 4.84
N PRO A 12 2.93 32.10 3.79
CA PRO A 12 2.81 30.75 3.28
C PRO A 12 3.24 29.74 4.36
N LYS A 13 2.32 28.84 4.75
CA LYS A 13 2.60 27.78 5.73
C LYS A 13 3.84 27.01 5.32
N ARG A 14 4.89 27.03 6.16
CA ARG A 14 6.09 26.21 5.98
C ARG A 14 5.67 24.73 5.90
N ARG A 15 6.05 24.05 4.82
CA ARG A 15 5.80 22.61 4.66
C ARG A 15 6.56 21.85 5.76
N SER A 16 5.83 20.98 6.48
CA SER A 16 6.36 20.14 7.56
C SER A 16 7.59 19.32 7.11
N PRO A 17 8.52 19.00 8.03
CA PRO A 17 9.65 18.11 7.78
C PRO A 17 9.25 16.68 7.34
N GLY A 18 7.96 16.31 7.43
CA GLY A 18 7.47 15.03 6.95
C GLY A 18 7.66 13.88 7.95
N TRP A 19 7.54 14.15 9.25
CA TRP A 19 7.61 13.13 10.30
C TRP A 19 6.50 12.08 10.23
N VAL A 20 5.32 12.44 9.71
CA VAL A 20 4.18 11.54 9.59
C VAL A 20 3.72 11.51 8.13
N PRO A 21 3.56 10.31 7.54
CA PRO A 21 2.99 10.15 6.21
C PRO A 21 1.58 10.74 6.13
N ASN A 22 1.31 11.50 5.06
CA ASN A 22 -0.01 12.12 4.81
C ASN A 22 -0.85 11.36 3.78
N GLN A 23 -0.47 10.13 3.45
CA GLN A 23 -1.09 9.32 2.41
C GLN A 23 -2.13 8.37 3.00
N HIS A 24 -3.31 8.92 3.28
CA HIS A 24 -4.38 8.15 3.95
C HIS A 24 -4.79 6.88 3.19
N GLY A 25 -4.75 6.91 1.84
CA GLY A 25 -5.06 5.74 1.02
C GLY A 25 -4.01 4.63 1.05
N ALA A 26 -2.78 4.91 1.49
CA ALA A 26 -1.71 3.90 1.54
C ALA A 26 -1.81 3.00 2.78
N TRP A 27 -2.52 3.42 3.84
CA TRP A 27 -2.61 2.65 5.09
C TRP A 27 -3.31 1.31 4.92
N ALA A 28 -4.40 1.24 4.15
CA ALA A 28 -5.09 -0.02 3.90
C ALA A 28 -4.17 -1.01 3.17
N MET A 29 -3.46 -0.51 2.15
CA MET A 29 -2.49 -1.30 1.39
C MET A 29 -1.32 -1.76 2.27
N LEU A 30 -0.86 -0.93 3.21
CA LEU A 30 0.22 -1.26 4.15
C LEU A 30 -0.20 -2.28 5.21
N ALA A 31 -1.37 -2.09 5.82
CA ALA A 31 -1.81 -2.86 6.98
C ALA A 31 -2.50 -4.18 6.61
N ALA A 32 -3.34 -4.19 5.58
CA ALA A 32 -4.17 -5.36 5.30
C ALA A 32 -3.39 -6.62 4.93
N PRO A 33 -2.36 -6.59 4.05
CA PRO A 33 -1.57 -7.79 3.77
C PRO A 33 -0.84 -8.33 5.00
N LEU A 34 -0.25 -7.45 5.81
CA LEU A 34 0.38 -7.82 7.08
C LEU A 34 -0.64 -8.53 8.00
N LEU A 35 -1.80 -7.91 8.21
CA LEU A 35 -2.85 -8.46 9.07
C LEU A 35 -3.37 -9.79 8.54
N VAL A 36 -3.57 -9.93 7.23
CA VAL A 36 -4.00 -11.20 6.62
C VAL A 36 -2.96 -12.30 6.85
N GLY A 37 -1.67 -12.00 6.70
CA GLY A 37 -0.60 -12.97 6.99
C GLY A 37 -0.54 -13.37 8.47
N ILE A 38 -0.72 -12.42 9.38
CA ILE A 38 -0.83 -12.68 10.83
C ILE A 38 -2.04 -13.57 11.12
N LEU A 39 -3.22 -13.23 10.58
CA LEU A 39 -4.46 -13.98 10.82
C LEU A 39 -4.47 -15.37 10.18
N ALA A 40 -3.70 -15.57 9.11
CA ALA A 40 -3.53 -16.86 8.48
C ALA A 40 -2.55 -17.78 9.25
N SER A 41 -1.76 -17.25 10.18
CA SER A 41 -0.73 -17.97 10.93
C SER A 41 -1.02 -18.01 12.44
N ARG A 42 -0.08 -18.55 13.24
CA ARG A 42 -0.24 -18.64 14.69
C ARG A 42 0.31 -17.38 15.37
N PRO A 43 -0.22 -17.00 16.55
CA PRO A 43 0.39 -15.95 17.37
C PRO A 43 1.85 -16.29 17.67
N SER A 44 2.74 -15.34 17.42
CA SER A 44 4.17 -15.49 17.62
C SER A 44 4.79 -14.17 18.07
N ALA A 45 5.76 -14.24 18.99
CA ALA A 45 6.41 -13.06 19.54
C ALA A 45 7.16 -12.24 18.47
N VAL A 46 7.68 -12.89 17.41
CA VAL A 46 8.39 -12.20 16.32
C VAL A 46 7.47 -11.29 15.48
N LEU A 47 6.15 -11.53 15.48
CA LEU A 47 5.18 -10.70 14.75
C LEU A 47 5.11 -9.27 15.29
N VAL A 48 5.39 -9.06 16.58
CA VAL A 48 5.38 -7.73 17.20
C VAL A 48 6.51 -6.85 16.65
N PRO A 49 7.81 -7.22 16.75
CA PRO A 49 8.88 -6.43 16.15
C PRO A 49 8.80 -6.43 14.62
N LEU A 50 8.33 -7.48 13.96
CA LEU A 50 8.12 -7.48 12.51
C LEU A 50 7.07 -6.43 12.09
N THR A 51 5.95 -6.35 12.81
CA THR A 51 4.92 -5.34 12.58
C THR A 51 5.50 -3.93 12.78
N ALA A 52 6.18 -3.71 13.91
CA ALA A 52 6.81 -2.42 14.18
C ALA A 52 7.85 -2.06 13.12
N PHE A 53 8.67 -3.03 12.68
CA PHE A 53 9.65 -2.89 11.61
C PHE A 53 8.99 -2.47 10.30
N TRP A 54 7.88 -3.12 9.93
CA TRP A 54 7.15 -2.81 8.70
C TRP A 54 6.62 -1.36 8.67
N PHE A 55 5.99 -0.92 9.76
CA PHE A 55 5.48 0.45 9.86
C PHE A 55 6.62 1.48 9.94
N ALA A 56 7.67 1.22 10.72
CA ALA A 56 8.85 2.09 10.78
C ALA A 56 9.54 2.18 9.40
N GLY A 57 9.62 1.07 8.67
CA GLY A 57 10.15 0.99 7.32
C GLY A 57 9.35 1.81 6.33
N TYR A 58 8.01 1.78 6.41
CA TYR A 58 7.16 2.67 5.62
C TYR A 58 7.42 4.16 5.93
N PHE A 59 7.62 4.51 7.20
CA PHE A 59 7.91 5.89 7.61
C PHE A 59 9.31 6.33 7.13
N ALA A 60 10.29 5.41 7.18
CA ALA A 60 11.61 5.61 6.59
C ALA A 60 11.53 5.82 5.08
N PHE A 61 10.77 4.99 4.36
CA PHE A 61 10.54 5.12 2.92
C PHE A 61 9.91 6.47 2.57
N PHE A 62 8.87 6.89 3.30
CA PHE A 62 8.24 8.19 3.12
C PHE A 62 9.20 9.36 3.37
N ALA A 63 9.95 9.31 4.48
CA ALA A 63 10.94 10.34 4.83
C ALA A 63 12.06 10.44 3.78
N VAL A 64 12.60 9.30 3.34
CA VAL A 64 13.62 9.23 2.29
C VAL A 64 13.06 9.77 0.99
N GLY A 65 11.84 9.39 0.61
CA GLY A 65 11.19 9.91 -0.59
C GLY A 65 11.07 11.43 -0.58
N LEU A 66 10.68 12.02 0.56
CA LEU A 66 10.60 13.47 0.70
C LEU A 66 11.98 14.15 0.65
N TRP A 67 12.98 13.55 1.29
CA TRP A 67 14.35 14.02 1.27
C TRP A 67 14.93 14.00 -0.17
N LEU A 68 14.77 12.90 -0.90
CA LEU A 68 15.17 12.78 -2.31
C LEU A 68 14.46 13.81 -3.19
N LYS A 69 13.12 13.91 -3.09
CA LYS A 69 12.31 14.89 -3.82
C LYS A 69 12.75 16.33 -3.56
N SER A 70 13.24 16.62 -2.36
CA SER A 70 13.72 17.94 -1.96
C SER A 70 15.12 18.29 -2.50
N ARG A 71 15.75 17.41 -3.27
CA ARG A 71 17.19 17.46 -3.63
C ARG A 71 18.08 17.37 -2.38
N ARG A 72 17.74 16.43 -1.49
CA ARG A 72 18.50 16.08 -0.27
C ARG A 72 18.71 17.24 0.72
N LYS A 73 17.75 18.18 0.83
CA LYS A 73 17.86 19.31 1.77
C LYS A 73 17.96 18.81 3.22
N ALA A 74 18.91 19.37 3.97
CA ALA A 74 19.22 18.99 5.35
C ALA A 74 17.99 18.97 6.28
N ARG A 75 17.03 19.89 6.06
CA ARG A 75 15.80 19.96 6.88
C ARG A 75 14.92 18.70 6.86
N TYR A 76 15.06 17.86 5.83
CA TYR A 76 14.29 16.62 5.67
C TYR A 76 15.06 15.37 6.12
N PHE A 77 16.33 15.53 6.52
CA PHE A 77 17.17 14.43 6.94
C PHE A 77 16.89 13.89 8.36
N PRO A 78 16.47 14.70 9.37
CA PRO A 78 16.22 14.17 10.71
C PRO A 78 15.20 13.01 10.76
N PRO A 79 14.04 13.07 10.07
CA PRO A 79 13.12 11.94 10.00
C PRO A 79 13.73 10.72 9.29
N VAL A 80 14.53 10.92 8.24
CA VAL A 80 15.24 9.84 7.55
C VAL A 80 16.15 9.08 8.53
N ARG A 81 16.98 9.81 9.26
CA ARG A 81 17.90 9.22 10.25
C ARG A 81 17.14 8.50 11.36
N ALA A 82 16.12 9.13 11.92
CA ALA A 82 15.34 8.54 13.01
C ALA A 82 14.67 7.23 12.59
N TYR A 83 13.91 7.24 11.49
CA TYR A 83 13.21 6.04 11.05
C TYR A 83 14.15 4.97 10.47
N ALA A 84 15.29 5.35 9.87
CA ALA A 84 16.30 4.39 9.46
C ALA A 84 16.90 3.64 10.66
N VAL A 85 17.26 4.37 11.74
CA VAL A 85 17.78 3.74 12.97
C VAL A 85 16.72 2.87 13.63
N ILE A 86 15.48 3.36 13.78
CA ILE A 86 14.38 2.60 14.38
C ILE A 86 14.12 1.32 13.56
N SER A 87 14.06 1.43 12.22
CA SER A 87 13.85 0.27 11.34
C SER A 87 15.03 -0.71 11.42
N ALA A 88 16.27 -0.22 11.49
CA ALA A 88 17.44 -1.09 11.62
C ALA A 88 17.41 -1.88 12.94
N VAL A 89 17.11 -1.20 14.07
CA VAL A 89 16.99 -1.86 15.38
C VAL A 89 15.86 -2.88 15.37
N LEU A 90 14.67 -2.52 14.89
CA LEU A 90 13.53 -3.44 14.83
C LEU A 90 13.78 -4.62 13.89
N GLY A 91 14.45 -4.38 12.76
CA GLY A 91 14.86 -5.43 11.83
C GLY A 91 15.86 -6.39 12.45
N VAL A 92 16.87 -5.87 13.17
CA VAL A 92 17.82 -6.71 13.92
C VAL A 92 17.11 -7.52 15.00
N VAL A 93 16.22 -6.92 15.79
CA VAL A 93 15.42 -7.64 16.79
C VAL A 93 14.59 -8.75 16.14
N THR A 94 13.94 -8.45 15.00
CA THR A 94 13.16 -9.44 14.24
C THR A 94 14.05 -10.61 13.80
N LEU A 95 15.24 -10.35 13.26
CA LEU A 95 16.17 -11.39 12.80
C LEU A 95 16.87 -12.15 13.93
N VAL A 96 17.03 -11.55 15.11
CA VAL A 96 17.52 -12.26 16.30
C VAL A 96 16.47 -13.26 16.80
N LEU A 97 15.18 -12.91 16.73
CA LEU A 97 14.10 -13.80 17.12
C LEU A 97 13.83 -14.89 16.08
N ASP A 98 13.93 -14.56 14.79
CA ASP A 98 13.80 -15.52 13.70
C ASP A 98 14.76 -15.17 12.54
N PRO A 99 15.97 -15.76 12.52
CA PRO A 99 16.95 -15.54 11.47
C PRO A 99 16.47 -16.02 10.08
N GLY A 100 15.52 -16.97 10.04
CA GLY A 100 15.01 -17.54 8.79
C GLY A 100 14.33 -16.48 7.91
N LEU A 101 13.76 -15.44 8.52
CA LEU A 101 13.09 -14.34 7.81
C LEU A 101 14.01 -13.54 6.88
N ALA A 102 15.33 -13.61 7.07
CA ALA A 102 16.30 -12.95 6.18
C ALA A 102 16.16 -13.38 4.71
N ARG A 103 15.67 -14.61 4.45
CA ARG A 103 15.45 -15.15 3.11
C ARG A 103 14.48 -14.31 2.25
N TRP A 104 13.60 -13.55 2.89
CA TRP A 104 12.60 -12.75 2.20
C TRP A 104 13.11 -11.38 1.75
N ALA A 105 14.19 -10.88 2.35
CA ALA A 105 14.71 -9.54 2.06
C ALA A 105 14.97 -9.26 0.57
N PRO A 106 15.51 -10.22 -0.24
CA PRO A 106 15.71 -9.99 -1.67
C PRO A 106 14.43 -9.63 -2.45
N LEU A 107 13.26 -10.16 -2.05
CA LEU A 107 12.00 -9.89 -2.74
C LEU A 107 11.53 -8.42 -2.61
N PHE A 108 12.03 -7.71 -1.60
CA PHE A 108 11.69 -6.30 -1.36
C PHE A 108 12.63 -5.33 -2.08
N LEU A 109 13.77 -5.79 -2.60
CA LEU A 109 14.76 -4.92 -3.26
C LEU A 109 14.18 -4.23 -4.49
N LEU A 110 13.44 -4.97 -5.33
CA LEU A 110 12.84 -4.42 -6.54
C LEU A 110 11.70 -3.42 -6.22
N PRO A 111 10.68 -3.76 -5.40
CA PRO A 111 9.68 -2.79 -4.94
C PRO A 111 10.26 -1.52 -4.33
N LEU A 112 11.24 -1.68 -3.43
CA LEU A 112 11.90 -0.58 -2.75
C LEU A 112 12.67 0.30 -3.74
N GLY A 113 13.48 -0.32 -4.60
CA GLY A 113 14.28 0.37 -5.61
C GLY A 113 13.41 1.19 -6.55
N VAL A 114 12.34 0.60 -7.09
CA VAL A 114 11.37 1.30 -7.95
C VAL A 114 10.76 2.49 -7.22
N GLY A 115 10.31 2.30 -5.98
CA GLY A 115 9.71 3.38 -5.18
C GLY A 115 10.68 4.54 -4.88
N LEU A 116 11.95 4.22 -4.59
CA LEU A 116 12.99 5.21 -4.33
C LEU A 116 13.39 5.98 -5.59
N VAL A 117 13.56 5.29 -6.72
CA VAL A 117 13.82 5.91 -8.03
C VAL A 117 12.65 6.80 -8.43
N ALA A 118 11.41 6.34 -8.24
CA ALA A 118 10.21 7.13 -8.50
C ALA A 118 10.16 8.38 -7.60
N SER A 119 10.58 8.28 -6.35
CA SER A 119 10.65 9.43 -5.43
C SER A 119 11.73 10.44 -5.84
N ALA A 120 12.91 9.96 -6.23
CA ALA A 120 14.02 10.79 -6.70
C ALA A 120 13.68 11.55 -8.00
N THR A 121 13.00 10.87 -8.93
CA THR A 121 12.57 11.42 -10.22
C THR A 121 11.22 12.14 -10.14
N ARG A 122 10.55 12.15 -8.97
CA ARG A 122 9.22 12.73 -8.73
C ARG A 122 8.09 12.10 -9.55
N THR A 123 8.27 10.84 -9.94
CA THR A 123 7.32 10.02 -10.71
C THR A 123 6.56 9.00 -9.84
N GLU A 124 6.48 9.22 -8.52
CA GLU A 124 5.73 8.39 -7.54
C GLU A 124 4.27 8.13 -7.94
N ARG A 125 3.72 8.98 -8.80
CA ARG A 125 2.34 8.88 -9.32
C ARG A 125 2.23 7.92 -10.51
N SER A 126 3.34 7.37 -11.00
CA SER A 126 3.39 6.42 -12.11
C SER A 126 2.69 5.11 -11.74
N LEU A 127 2.24 4.39 -12.76
CA LEU A 127 1.57 3.10 -12.56
C LEU A 127 2.56 2.08 -12.00
N VAL A 128 3.79 2.07 -12.54
CA VAL A 128 4.88 1.20 -12.13
C VAL A 128 5.21 1.38 -10.64
N SER A 129 5.34 2.62 -10.16
CA SER A 129 5.61 2.88 -8.73
C SER A 129 4.48 2.37 -7.83
N GLY A 130 3.22 2.59 -8.25
CA GLY A 130 2.06 2.13 -7.50
C GLY A 130 1.98 0.60 -7.42
N LEU A 131 2.13 -0.08 -8.57
CA LEU A 131 2.12 -1.54 -8.65
C LEU A 131 3.29 -2.14 -7.86
N ALA A 132 4.50 -1.61 -7.99
CA ALA A 132 5.66 -2.07 -7.23
C ALA A 132 5.43 -1.97 -5.71
N THR A 133 4.85 -0.85 -5.24
CA THR A 133 4.52 -0.67 -3.82
C THR A 133 3.43 -1.66 -3.37
N ALA A 134 2.41 -1.87 -4.19
CA ALA A 134 1.36 -2.85 -3.91
C ALA A 134 1.92 -4.27 -3.81
N THR A 135 2.80 -4.67 -4.74
CA THR A 135 3.48 -5.96 -4.72
C THR A 135 4.32 -6.13 -3.46
N GLY A 136 5.15 -5.14 -3.12
CA GLY A 136 5.94 -5.15 -1.88
C GLY A 136 5.06 -5.32 -0.65
N SER A 137 3.90 -4.66 -0.62
CA SER A 137 2.96 -4.82 0.48
C SER A 137 2.33 -6.21 0.52
N CYS A 138 1.92 -6.76 -0.61
CA CYS A 138 1.31 -8.10 -0.67
C CYS A 138 2.31 -9.21 -0.27
N LEU A 139 3.59 -9.04 -0.58
CA LEU A 139 4.65 -9.94 -0.11
C LEU A 139 4.77 -9.98 1.42
N MET A 140 4.42 -8.90 2.12
CA MET A 140 4.43 -8.88 3.59
C MET A 140 3.43 -9.88 4.20
N ALA A 141 2.35 -10.26 3.47
CA ALA A 141 1.47 -11.34 3.92
C ALA A 141 2.23 -12.67 4.06
N VAL A 142 3.11 -12.98 3.11
CA VAL A 142 3.92 -14.21 3.12
C VAL A 142 4.95 -14.17 4.25
N VAL A 143 5.62 -13.03 4.44
CA VAL A 143 6.61 -12.87 5.53
C VAL A 143 5.96 -13.00 6.90
N ALA A 144 4.79 -12.37 7.10
CA ALA A 144 4.07 -12.46 8.35
C ALA A 144 3.53 -13.86 8.62
N TYR A 145 3.08 -14.56 7.58
CA TYR A 145 2.64 -15.95 7.71
C TYR A 145 3.79 -16.89 8.14
N ASP A 146 4.97 -16.72 7.53
CA ASP A 146 6.17 -17.46 7.88
C ASP A 146 6.62 -17.18 9.33
N ALA A 147 6.64 -15.89 9.72
CA ALA A 147 6.98 -15.47 11.08
C ALA A 147 6.00 -16.02 12.15
N GLY A 148 4.76 -16.32 11.76
CA GLY A 148 3.77 -17.01 12.59
C GLY A 148 3.84 -18.54 12.52
N GLY A 149 4.89 -19.11 11.90
CA GLY A 149 5.11 -20.56 11.79
C GLY A 149 4.17 -21.27 10.80
N GLY A 150 3.65 -20.55 9.81
CA GLY A 150 2.79 -21.12 8.78
C GLY A 150 3.50 -22.14 7.88
N THR A 151 2.80 -23.21 7.50
CA THR A 151 3.37 -24.34 6.73
C THR A 151 2.69 -24.60 5.41
N ASP A 152 1.48 -24.07 5.19
CA ASP A 152 0.73 -24.22 3.94
C ASP A 152 1.14 -23.12 2.95
N TRP A 153 2.27 -23.38 2.28
CA TRP A 153 2.88 -22.46 1.33
C TRP A 153 1.99 -22.17 0.13
N SER A 154 1.28 -23.17 -0.38
CA SER A 154 0.36 -23.01 -1.50
C SER A 154 -0.73 -22.01 -1.15
N ARG A 155 -1.36 -22.17 0.03
CA ARG A 155 -2.42 -21.28 0.48
C ARG A 155 -1.96 -19.84 0.66
N ILE A 156 -0.81 -19.60 1.31
CA ILE A 156 -0.36 -18.22 1.52
C ILE A 156 0.03 -17.51 0.21
N TRP A 157 0.58 -18.22 -0.77
CA TRP A 157 0.86 -17.65 -2.08
C TRP A 157 -0.41 -17.34 -2.86
N ILE A 158 -1.46 -18.17 -2.73
CA ILE A 158 -2.79 -17.88 -3.27
C ILE A 158 -3.35 -16.61 -2.62
N ILE A 159 -3.31 -16.51 -1.28
CA ILE A 159 -3.75 -15.33 -0.54
C ILE A 159 -2.98 -14.08 -1.00
N ALA A 160 -1.65 -14.16 -1.11
CA ALA A 160 -0.83 -13.05 -1.59
C ALA A 160 -1.18 -12.65 -3.03
N ALA A 161 -1.49 -13.60 -3.91
CA ALA A 161 -1.93 -13.35 -5.27
C ALA A 161 -3.32 -12.69 -5.33
N VAL A 162 -4.27 -13.11 -4.48
CA VAL A 162 -5.59 -12.47 -4.34
C VAL A 162 -5.43 -11.02 -3.89
N LEU A 163 -4.60 -10.78 -2.87
CA LEU A 163 -4.29 -9.43 -2.39
C LEU A 163 -3.61 -8.59 -3.46
N ALA A 164 -2.68 -9.16 -4.23
CA ALA A 164 -1.98 -8.47 -5.31
C ALA A 164 -2.93 -8.10 -6.46
N ALA A 165 -3.84 -9.01 -6.83
CA ALA A 165 -4.88 -8.74 -7.82
C ALA A 165 -5.79 -7.58 -7.37
N TYR A 166 -6.20 -7.58 -6.09
CA TYR A 166 -7.00 -6.52 -5.51
C TYR A 166 -6.26 -5.18 -5.42
N PHE A 167 -5.13 -5.13 -4.71
CA PHE A 167 -4.40 -3.88 -4.49
C PHE A 167 -3.80 -3.31 -5.78
N GLY A 168 -3.29 -4.17 -6.67
CA GLY A 168 -2.87 -3.78 -8.02
C GLY A 168 -4.03 -3.17 -8.81
N GLY A 169 -5.21 -3.80 -8.76
CA GLY A 169 -6.43 -3.28 -9.37
C GLY A 169 -6.84 -1.93 -8.80
N THR A 170 -6.78 -1.76 -7.47
CA THR A 170 -7.05 -0.48 -6.80
C THR A 170 -6.07 0.62 -7.24
N VAL A 171 -4.79 0.31 -7.51
CA VAL A 171 -3.85 1.31 -8.07
C VAL A 171 -4.34 1.83 -9.42
N VAL A 172 -4.81 0.94 -10.31
CA VAL A 172 -5.33 1.35 -11.63
C VAL A 172 -6.66 2.09 -11.48
N TYR A 173 -7.57 1.57 -10.66
CA TYR A 173 -8.90 2.12 -10.43
C TYR A 173 -8.87 3.51 -9.81
N VAL A 174 -8.07 3.73 -8.76
CA VAL A 174 -8.02 5.05 -8.10
C VAL A 174 -7.49 6.12 -9.06
N LYS A 175 -6.66 5.77 -10.05
CA LYS A 175 -6.25 6.71 -11.10
C LYS A 175 -7.42 7.17 -11.93
N THR A 176 -8.31 6.27 -12.36
CA THR A 176 -9.53 6.63 -13.11
C THR A 176 -10.51 7.44 -12.25
N MET A 177 -10.46 7.32 -10.92
CA MET A 177 -11.32 8.11 -10.02
C MET A 177 -10.80 9.52 -9.71
N ILE A 178 -9.51 9.82 -9.92
CA ILE A 178 -8.91 11.09 -9.43
C ILE A 178 -8.20 11.87 -10.54
N ARG A 179 -7.23 11.27 -11.24
CA ARG A 179 -6.31 12.02 -12.12
C ARG A 179 -6.49 11.70 -13.59
N GLU A 180 -6.92 10.48 -13.90
CA GLU A 180 -7.06 9.93 -15.24
C GLU A 180 -8.54 9.70 -15.58
N ARG A 181 -9.44 10.56 -15.08
CA ARG A 181 -10.90 10.39 -15.18
C ARG A 181 -11.39 10.25 -16.62
N ASP A 182 -10.85 11.08 -17.51
CA ASP A 182 -11.28 11.13 -18.91
C ASP A 182 -10.42 10.23 -19.82
N SER A 183 -9.48 9.47 -19.25
CA SER A 183 -8.58 8.62 -20.01
C SER A 183 -9.23 7.26 -20.32
N ARG A 184 -9.66 7.07 -21.59
CA ARG A 184 -10.20 5.79 -22.07
C ARG A 184 -9.23 4.63 -21.85
N ALA A 185 -7.93 4.85 -22.02
CA ALA A 185 -6.91 3.82 -21.82
C ALA A 185 -6.86 3.34 -20.37
N HIS A 186 -6.85 4.26 -19.39
CA HIS A 186 -6.86 3.89 -17.97
C HIS A 186 -8.18 3.25 -17.55
N TYR A 187 -9.31 3.72 -18.10
CA TYR A 187 -10.61 3.08 -17.88
C TYR A 187 -10.61 1.62 -18.35
N LEU A 188 -10.20 1.37 -19.60
CA LEU A 188 -10.14 0.02 -20.16
C LEU A 188 -9.17 -0.85 -19.37
N LEU A 189 -7.98 -0.35 -19.05
CA LEU A 189 -7.01 -1.08 -18.24
C LEU A 189 -7.60 -1.46 -16.88
N SER A 190 -8.28 -0.53 -16.20
CA SER A 190 -8.93 -0.79 -14.92
C SER A 190 -10.01 -1.86 -15.04
N VAL A 191 -10.95 -1.72 -15.98
CA VAL A 191 -12.05 -2.68 -16.13
C VAL A 191 -11.53 -4.07 -16.51
N THR A 192 -10.61 -4.14 -17.48
CA THR A 192 -10.03 -5.41 -17.92
C THR A 192 -9.24 -6.08 -16.79
N TRP A 193 -8.44 -5.34 -16.02
CA TRP A 193 -7.74 -5.90 -14.86
C TRP A 193 -8.70 -6.57 -13.86
N HIS A 194 -9.79 -5.89 -13.50
CA HIS A 194 -10.75 -6.40 -12.52
C HIS A 194 -11.55 -7.58 -13.09
N ALA A 195 -11.94 -7.52 -14.36
CA ALA A 195 -12.64 -8.61 -15.03
C ALA A 195 -11.77 -9.88 -15.09
N LEU A 196 -10.50 -9.75 -15.49
CA LEU A 196 -9.54 -10.87 -15.48
C LEU A 196 -9.29 -11.39 -14.07
N SER A 197 -9.21 -10.50 -13.08
CA SER A 197 -9.07 -10.90 -11.68
C SER A 197 -10.31 -11.66 -11.19
N THR A 198 -11.52 -11.29 -11.64
CA THR A 198 -12.76 -12.02 -11.33
C THR A 198 -12.73 -13.42 -11.92
N LEU A 199 -12.29 -13.57 -13.17
CA LEU A 199 -12.12 -14.89 -13.80
C LEU A 199 -11.10 -15.74 -13.08
N ALA A 200 -9.99 -15.14 -12.62
CA ALA A 200 -8.98 -15.86 -11.83
C ALA A 200 -9.54 -16.40 -10.51
N MET A 201 -10.55 -15.76 -9.90
CA MET A 201 -11.16 -16.25 -8.66
C MET A 201 -12.00 -17.53 -8.85
N LEU A 202 -12.36 -17.91 -10.08
CA LEU A 202 -13.14 -19.13 -10.37
C LEU A 202 -12.44 -20.40 -9.88
N VAL A 203 -11.11 -20.40 -9.85
CA VAL A 203 -10.29 -21.53 -9.37
C VAL A 203 -9.83 -21.36 -7.92
N VAL A 204 -10.26 -20.28 -7.25
CA VAL A 204 -9.90 -19.99 -5.85
C VAL A 204 -11.12 -20.22 -4.96
N SER A 205 -12.17 -19.41 -5.06
CA SER A 205 -13.41 -19.61 -4.31
C SER A 205 -14.58 -18.81 -4.89
N TRP A 206 -15.78 -19.39 -4.85
CA TRP A 206 -17.01 -18.71 -5.29
C TRP A 206 -17.33 -17.42 -4.53
N PRO A 207 -17.10 -17.31 -3.20
CA PRO A 207 -17.23 -16.03 -2.50
C PRO A 207 -16.31 -14.95 -3.07
N LEU A 208 -15.05 -15.29 -3.41
CA LEU A 208 -14.13 -14.34 -4.03
C LEU A 208 -14.56 -13.95 -5.44
N VAL A 209 -15.17 -14.86 -6.22
CA VAL A 209 -15.78 -14.51 -7.51
C VAL A 209 -16.83 -13.42 -7.33
N ALA A 210 -17.73 -13.57 -6.35
CA ALA A 210 -18.76 -12.57 -6.07
C ALA A 210 -18.14 -11.22 -5.66
N VAL A 211 -17.15 -11.23 -4.77
CA VAL A 211 -16.44 -10.01 -4.34
C VAL A 211 -15.77 -9.33 -5.54
N PHE A 212 -14.99 -10.05 -6.34
CA PHE A 212 -14.29 -9.48 -7.49
C PHE A 212 -15.23 -9.04 -8.61
N ALA A 213 -16.37 -9.71 -8.81
CA ALA A 213 -17.41 -9.25 -9.73
C ALA A 213 -17.98 -7.89 -9.30
N LEU A 214 -18.21 -7.68 -8.00
CA LEU A 214 -18.61 -6.37 -7.46
C LEU A 214 -17.51 -5.32 -7.66
N LEU A 215 -16.23 -5.69 -7.51
CA LEU A 215 -15.11 -4.78 -7.79
C LEU A 215 -15.01 -4.41 -9.28
N THR A 216 -15.33 -5.35 -10.17
CA THR A 216 -15.42 -5.11 -11.63
C THR A 216 -16.58 -4.17 -11.95
N ALA A 217 -17.76 -4.40 -11.39
CA ALA A 217 -18.91 -3.51 -11.54
C ALA A 217 -18.58 -2.09 -11.02
N ARG A 218 -17.96 -1.99 -9.84
CA ARG A 218 -17.44 -0.73 -9.28
C ARG A 218 -16.47 -0.04 -10.26
N ALA A 219 -15.51 -0.77 -10.80
CA ALA A 219 -14.51 -0.24 -11.72
C ALA A 219 -15.11 0.28 -13.03
N ALA A 220 -16.22 -0.31 -13.50
CA ALA A 220 -16.93 0.14 -14.70
C ALA A 220 -17.89 1.31 -14.44
N LEU A 221 -18.60 1.30 -13.30
CA LEU A 221 -19.70 2.23 -13.05
C LEU A 221 -19.28 3.54 -12.39
N PHE A 222 -18.28 3.52 -11.51
CA PHE A 222 -17.97 4.67 -10.65
C PHE A 222 -17.07 5.75 -11.29
N PRO A 223 -16.13 5.48 -12.21
CA PRO A 223 -15.29 6.53 -12.80
C PRO A 223 -16.06 7.66 -13.49
N ARG A 224 -17.28 7.38 -13.97
CA ARG A 224 -18.18 8.36 -14.61
C ARG A 224 -19.01 9.17 -13.61
N ARG A 225 -18.87 8.92 -12.30
CA ARG A 225 -19.64 9.59 -11.24
C ARG A 225 -18.77 10.59 -10.49
N ALA A 226 -19.36 11.75 -10.16
CA ALA A 226 -18.71 12.78 -9.36
C ALA A 226 -18.64 12.38 -7.87
N MET A 227 -17.71 11.48 -7.53
CA MET A 227 -17.51 11.00 -6.15
C MET A 227 -16.40 11.77 -5.45
N THR A 228 -16.59 12.03 -4.16
CA THR A 228 -15.55 12.64 -3.32
C THR A 228 -14.45 11.62 -2.97
N PRO A 229 -13.19 12.03 -2.75
CA PRO A 229 -12.13 11.13 -2.30
C PRO A 229 -12.45 10.38 -1.01
N LYS A 230 -13.23 10.98 -0.10
CA LYS A 230 -13.66 10.35 1.15
C LYS A 230 -14.60 9.17 0.87
N THR A 231 -15.58 9.35 -0.02
CA THR A 231 -16.53 8.29 -0.40
C THR A 231 -15.80 7.13 -1.06
N VAL A 232 -14.89 7.42 -2.00
CA VAL A 232 -14.06 6.38 -2.63
C VAL A 232 -13.24 5.63 -1.58
N GLY A 233 -12.62 6.35 -0.64
CA GLY A 233 -11.85 5.74 0.45
C GLY A 233 -12.68 4.79 1.32
N LEU A 234 -13.91 5.15 1.69
CA LEU A 234 -14.80 4.29 2.48
C LEU A 234 -15.17 3.00 1.72
N ILE A 235 -15.43 3.11 0.42
CA ILE A 235 -15.71 1.96 -0.45
C ILE A 235 -14.48 1.05 -0.54
N GLU A 236 -13.27 1.62 -0.68
CA GLU A 236 -12.05 0.82 -0.67
C GLU A 236 -11.80 0.13 0.67
N ILE A 237 -12.16 0.74 1.80
CA ILE A 237 -12.05 0.08 3.11
C ILE A 237 -12.99 -1.14 3.17
N ALA A 238 -14.25 -0.99 2.78
CA ALA A 238 -15.21 -2.10 2.74
C ALA A 238 -14.75 -3.21 1.79
N ALA A 239 -14.26 -2.85 0.60
CA ALA A 239 -13.68 -3.78 -0.36
C ALA A 239 -12.44 -4.50 0.20
N THR A 240 -11.55 -3.79 0.89
CA THR A 240 -10.37 -4.38 1.52
C THR A 240 -10.76 -5.44 2.54
N ILE A 241 -11.76 -5.16 3.37
CA ILE A 241 -12.27 -6.11 4.37
C ILE A 241 -12.89 -7.33 3.67
N ALA A 242 -13.75 -7.12 2.66
CA ALA A 242 -14.39 -8.22 1.94
C ALA A 242 -13.38 -9.13 1.25
N VAL A 243 -12.35 -8.57 0.60
CA VAL A 243 -11.27 -9.34 -0.03
C VAL A 243 -10.44 -10.08 1.02
N ALA A 244 -10.07 -9.42 2.12
CA ALA A 244 -9.29 -10.05 3.19
C ALA A 244 -10.03 -11.24 3.80
N LEU A 245 -11.32 -11.09 4.11
CA LEU A 245 -12.15 -12.18 4.64
C LEU A 245 -12.32 -13.30 3.62
N GLY A 246 -12.60 -12.96 2.35
CA GLY A 246 -12.72 -13.94 1.28
C GLY A 246 -11.44 -14.72 1.03
N ALA A 247 -10.28 -14.07 1.13
CA ALA A 247 -8.97 -14.71 0.98
C ALA A 247 -8.64 -15.63 2.16
N LEU A 248 -8.99 -15.23 3.40
CA LEU A 248 -8.79 -16.06 4.58
C LEU A 248 -9.73 -17.28 4.62
N ALA A 249 -10.91 -17.18 4.00
CA ALA A 249 -11.91 -18.25 3.96
C ALA A 249 -11.75 -19.21 2.76
N ALA A 250 -10.90 -18.88 1.78
CA ALA A 250 -10.54 -19.74 0.66
C ALA A 250 -9.45 -20.76 1.08
#